data_AF-A0A7Z9IQ68-F1
#
_entry.id   AF-A0A7Z9IQ68-F1
#
_cell.length_a   1.000
_cell.length_b   1.000
_cell.length_c   1.000
_cell.angle_alpha   90.00
_cell.angle_beta   90.00
_cell.angle_gamma   90.00
#
_symmetry.space_group_name_H-M   'P 1'
#
loop_
_entity.id
_entity.type
_entity.pdbx_description
1 polymer ?
#
loop_
_entity_poly.entity_id
_entity_poly.type
_entity_poly.pdbx_seq_one_letter_code
_entity_poly.pdbx_strand_id
1 'polypeptide(L)'
;MKFQFTLTLIVVFFLTTISFCQTYPGTMINISGGSFTMGNNNPPFMFDDQDPEHLVGIDDFEMGETEVSNAHYVIFLNDMVSLGNLMVEEGIPGDWASTPEEIANGHAWSIMADSTLVGEWSGEVLIKLSNIAGGGQHPLNRCWIELDTTSYTFSVVEGYENWPSSWVSWYGAMMYADYYGVTLPTEAEWEYAARAGQQLEYPTNDGNLSHSQANYGTGFGGPSGETYLTPVGELYPPNPFGLYNMAGNVSEWCLDWYDENFYQTCVDSNYYLNPINDNIPEDVEVKVLRGGNHTYPGIFAMSSHRFDTPPFVTTDHMGFRVVTREQLDTEKEILLPETFALHQNYPNPFNPVTTLRYDLPDDALVNITIYDMMGRVVSNLVSSQQDAGYKSVQWNATNNAGQPVSAGIYIYTVQAGDCRQTKKMVLLK
;
A
#
# COMPACT_ATOMS: atom_id res chain seq x y z
N MET A 1 -63.58 4.57 33.87
CA MET A 1 -62.14 4.30 33.77
C MET A 1 -61.80 4.20 32.29
N LYS A 2 -61.31 5.27 31.66
CA LYS A 2 -60.90 5.28 30.24
C LYS A 2 -59.37 5.25 30.22
N PHE A 3 -58.78 4.19 29.69
CA PHE A 3 -57.33 4.11 29.48
C PHE A 3 -56.98 4.81 28.17
N GLN A 4 -56.11 5.80 28.26
CA GLN A 4 -55.42 6.43 27.14
C GLN A 4 -54.15 5.62 26.88
N PHE A 5 -54.00 5.04 25.69
CA PHE A 5 -52.73 4.52 25.20
C PHE A 5 -52.06 5.61 24.37
N THR A 6 -50.94 6.14 24.86
CA THR A 6 -50.01 6.97 24.09
C THR A 6 -49.07 6.05 23.32
N LEU A 7 -49.14 6.11 21.99
CA LEU A 7 -48.21 5.42 21.09
C LEU A 7 -46.97 6.32 20.91
N THR A 8 -45.86 5.97 21.53
CA THR A 8 -44.57 6.65 21.31
C THR A 8 -43.96 6.10 20.02
N LEU A 9 -43.91 6.91 18.98
CA LEU A 9 -43.24 6.58 17.72
C LEU A 9 -41.72 6.66 17.94
N ILE A 10 -41.04 5.52 17.99
CA ILE A 10 -39.58 5.47 17.97
C ILE A 10 -39.16 5.59 16.51
N VAL A 11 -38.63 6.76 16.13
CA VAL A 11 -37.97 6.94 14.84
C VAL A 11 -36.56 6.37 14.98
N VAL A 12 -36.34 5.19 14.41
CA VAL A 12 -35.00 4.61 14.24
C VAL A 12 -34.36 5.31 13.05
N PHE A 13 -33.33 6.11 13.30
CA PHE A 13 -32.45 6.60 12.25
C PHE A 13 -31.59 5.43 11.78
N PHE A 14 -31.85 4.92 10.57
CA PHE A 14 -30.85 4.15 9.85
C PHE A 14 -29.74 5.13 9.45
N LEU A 15 -28.59 5.05 10.12
CA LEU A 15 -27.34 5.59 9.58
C LEU A 15 -26.96 4.67 8.42
N THR A 16 -27.39 5.02 7.22
CA THR A 16 -26.74 4.53 6.01
C THR A 16 -25.35 5.14 5.99
N THR A 17 -24.32 4.37 6.33
CA THR A 17 -22.95 4.70 5.96
C THR A 17 -22.91 4.68 4.45
N ILE A 18 -22.99 5.86 3.83
CA ILE A 18 -22.67 6.01 2.42
C ILE A 18 -21.17 5.72 2.35
N SER A 19 -20.78 4.56 1.82
CA SER A 19 -19.41 4.35 1.36
C SER A 19 -19.11 5.45 0.35
N PHE A 20 -18.28 6.40 0.76
CA PHE A 20 -17.62 7.32 -0.16
C PHE A 20 -16.61 6.48 -0.95
N CYS A 21 -17.04 5.82 -2.03
CA CYS A 21 -16.11 5.30 -3.02
C CYS A 21 -15.88 6.44 -4.00
N GLN A 22 -14.76 7.12 -3.87
CA GLN A 22 -14.38 8.14 -4.83
C GLN A 22 -14.00 7.45 -6.13
N THR A 23 -14.38 8.02 -7.27
CA THR A 23 -13.99 7.47 -8.57
C THR A 23 -12.51 7.77 -8.81
N TYR A 24 -11.74 6.77 -9.22
CA TYR A 24 -10.35 6.97 -9.62
C TYR A 24 -10.26 8.09 -10.68
N PRO A 25 -9.42 9.13 -10.47
CA PRO A 25 -9.42 10.31 -11.33
C PRO A 25 -8.70 10.10 -12.67
N GLY A 26 -7.92 9.04 -12.82
CA GLY A 26 -7.18 8.74 -14.05
C GLY A 26 -7.98 7.92 -15.07
N THR A 27 -7.47 7.86 -16.30
CA THR A 27 -8.01 6.99 -17.35
C THR A 27 -7.69 5.53 -17.05
N MET A 28 -8.68 4.65 -17.18
CA MET A 28 -8.51 3.20 -17.17
C MET A 28 -8.62 2.66 -18.60
N ILE A 29 -7.74 1.73 -18.96
CA ILE A 29 -7.69 1.07 -20.26
C ILE A 29 -8.14 -0.38 -20.07
N ASN A 30 -9.16 -0.79 -20.83
CA ASN A 30 -9.59 -2.18 -20.90
C ASN A 30 -8.49 -3.05 -21.52
N ILE A 31 -8.02 -4.02 -20.75
CA ILE A 31 -7.06 -5.02 -21.18
C ILE A 31 -7.81 -6.34 -21.34
N SER A 32 -7.99 -6.79 -22.57
CA SER A 32 -8.51 -8.13 -22.82
C SER A 32 -7.51 -9.17 -22.34
N GLY A 33 -7.95 -10.01 -21.42
CA GLY A 33 -7.25 -11.16 -20.90
C GLY A 33 -6.94 -12.19 -21.99
N GLY A 34 -6.09 -13.13 -21.65
CA GLY A 34 -5.55 -14.10 -22.57
C GLY A 34 -4.48 -14.96 -21.92
N SER A 35 -3.65 -15.61 -22.72
CA SER A 35 -2.50 -16.34 -22.21
C SER A 35 -1.21 -15.80 -22.81
N PHE A 36 -0.16 -15.79 -22.00
CA PHE A 36 1.16 -15.29 -22.38
C PHE A 36 2.26 -16.09 -21.70
N THR A 37 3.49 -15.96 -22.20
CA THR A 37 4.65 -16.57 -21.55
C THR A 37 5.27 -15.55 -20.60
N MET A 38 5.16 -15.81 -19.30
CA MET A 38 5.74 -14.99 -18.23
C MET A 38 7.17 -15.45 -17.95
N GLY A 39 8.04 -14.51 -17.59
CA GLY A 39 9.46 -14.76 -17.29
C GLY A 39 10.38 -14.79 -18.50
N ASN A 40 11.62 -15.21 -18.27
CA ASN A 40 12.70 -15.24 -19.25
C ASN A 40 13.69 -16.35 -18.91
N ASN A 41 13.84 -17.34 -19.80
CA ASN A 41 14.77 -18.46 -19.64
C ASN A 41 16.21 -18.11 -20.05
N ASN A 42 16.41 -16.95 -20.68
CA ASN A 42 17.70 -16.47 -21.15
C ASN A 42 17.90 -15.01 -20.70
N PRO A 43 17.79 -14.70 -19.40
CA PRO A 43 17.96 -13.34 -18.93
C PRO A 43 19.43 -12.92 -19.07
N PRO A 44 19.72 -11.60 -19.11
CA PRO A 44 21.06 -11.09 -18.87
C PRO A 44 21.72 -11.75 -17.65
N PHE A 45 23.01 -12.05 -17.73
CA PHE A 45 23.76 -12.87 -16.75
C PHE A 45 23.75 -12.39 -15.28
N MET A 46 23.23 -11.19 -15.03
CA MET A 46 23.16 -10.59 -13.70
C MET A 46 21.79 -10.76 -13.03
N PHE A 47 20.81 -11.35 -13.74
CA PHE A 47 19.50 -11.68 -13.20
C PHE A 47 19.38 -13.20 -13.12
N ASP A 48 18.94 -13.70 -11.98
CA ASP A 48 18.87 -15.12 -11.62
C ASP A 48 17.48 -15.54 -11.09
N ASP A 49 16.47 -14.71 -11.31
CA ASP A 49 15.12 -14.84 -10.72
C ASP A 49 13.98 -14.65 -11.73
N GLN A 50 14.29 -14.75 -13.04
CA GLN A 50 13.31 -14.54 -14.12
C GLN A 50 12.84 -15.86 -14.76
N ASP A 51 13.47 -16.98 -14.42
CA ASP A 51 13.15 -18.32 -14.91
C ASP A 51 12.34 -19.13 -13.87
N PRO A 52 11.63 -20.20 -14.28
CA PRO A 52 11.40 -20.61 -15.67
C PRO A 52 10.37 -19.72 -16.38
N GLU A 53 10.50 -19.61 -17.70
CA GLU A 53 9.38 -19.19 -18.51
C GLU A 53 8.22 -20.18 -18.37
N HIS A 54 7.02 -19.67 -18.14
CA HIS A 54 5.84 -20.48 -17.95
C HIS A 54 4.60 -19.80 -18.56
N LEU A 55 3.60 -20.62 -18.90
CA LEU A 55 2.35 -20.12 -19.47
C LEU A 55 1.48 -19.59 -18.34
N VAL A 56 1.01 -18.34 -18.48
CA VAL A 56 0.09 -17.69 -17.56
C VAL A 56 -1.17 -17.27 -18.32
N GLY A 57 -2.33 -17.53 -17.73
CA GLY A 57 -3.61 -16.99 -18.14
C GLY A 57 -3.99 -15.78 -17.28
N ILE A 58 -4.50 -14.73 -17.91
CA ILE A 58 -4.98 -13.50 -17.26
C ILE A 58 -6.42 -13.27 -17.71
N ASP A 59 -7.32 -13.01 -16.77
CA ASP A 59 -8.70 -12.60 -17.08
C ASP A 59 -8.75 -11.14 -17.56
N ASP A 60 -9.90 -10.71 -18.09
CA ASP A 60 -10.10 -9.30 -18.46
C ASP A 60 -9.98 -8.40 -17.22
N PHE A 61 -9.29 -7.28 -17.36
CA PHE A 61 -9.13 -6.27 -16.31
C PHE A 61 -8.95 -4.88 -16.96
N GLU A 62 -9.05 -3.82 -16.18
CA GLU A 62 -8.64 -2.48 -16.63
C GLU A 62 -7.36 -2.07 -15.89
N MET A 63 -6.49 -1.34 -16.58
CA MET A 63 -5.26 -0.80 -16.02
C MET A 63 -5.20 0.71 -16.22
N GLY A 64 -4.69 1.43 -15.23
CA GLY A 64 -4.40 2.85 -15.37
C GLY A 64 -3.51 3.12 -16.58
N GLU A 65 -3.95 4.04 -17.44
CA GLU A 65 -3.26 4.42 -18.68
C GLU A 65 -1.80 4.83 -18.42
N THR A 66 -1.56 5.43 -17.26
CA THR A 66 -0.27 5.94 -16.81
C THR A 66 0.04 5.52 -15.36
N GLU A 67 1.26 5.78 -14.92
CA GLU A 67 1.59 5.90 -13.49
C GLU A 67 0.68 6.94 -12.80
N VAL A 68 0.41 6.79 -11.51
CA VAL A 68 -0.38 7.77 -10.73
C VAL A 68 0.38 9.08 -10.62
N SER A 69 -0.25 10.19 -11.02
CA SER A 69 0.38 11.51 -11.02
C SER A 69 0.33 12.20 -9.65
N ASN A 70 1.18 13.20 -9.45
CA ASN A 70 1.13 14.05 -8.26
C ASN A 70 -0.24 14.72 -8.08
N ALA A 71 -0.87 15.16 -9.17
CA ALA A 71 -2.20 15.76 -9.14
C ALA A 71 -3.27 14.79 -8.62
N HIS A 72 -3.16 13.49 -8.94
CA HIS A 72 -4.09 12.48 -8.44
C HIS A 72 -3.81 12.13 -6.98
N TYR A 73 -2.53 11.98 -6.60
CA TYR A 73 -2.15 11.60 -5.24
C TYR A 73 -2.44 12.70 -4.22
N VAL A 74 -2.27 13.98 -4.59
CA VAL A 74 -2.54 15.11 -3.67
C VAL A 74 -4.02 15.22 -3.28
N ILE A 75 -4.95 14.79 -4.15
CA ILE A 75 -6.39 14.75 -3.84
C ILE A 75 -6.63 13.76 -2.69
N PHE A 76 -6.09 12.54 -2.83
CA PHE A 76 -6.14 11.51 -1.80
C PHE A 76 -5.57 12.02 -0.47
N LEU A 77 -4.39 12.63 -0.47
CA LEU A 77 -3.77 13.13 0.76
C LEU A 77 -4.64 14.17 1.47
N ASN A 78 -5.16 15.16 0.75
CA ASN A 78 -6.00 16.19 1.33
C ASN A 78 -7.32 15.63 1.88
N ASP A 79 -7.94 14.69 1.17
CA ASP A 79 -9.15 14.04 1.64
C ASP A 79 -8.87 13.22 2.91
N MET A 80 -7.77 12.47 2.96
CA MET A 80 -7.40 11.69 4.15
C MET A 80 -7.04 12.57 5.35
N VAL A 81 -6.45 13.76 5.16
CA VAL A 81 -6.32 14.76 6.24
C VAL A 81 -7.68 15.20 6.75
N SER A 82 -8.61 15.52 5.84
CA SER A 82 -9.94 16.00 6.22
C SER A 82 -10.72 14.97 7.04
N LEU A 83 -10.45 13.68 6.81
CA LEU A 83 -10.99 12.55 7.56
C LEU A 83 -10.27 12.29 8.88
N GLY A 84 -9.12 12.93 9.13
CA GLY A 84 -8.27 12.68 10.29
C GLY A 84 -7.53 11.33 10.22
N ASN A 85 -7.29 10.83 9.01
CA ASN A 85 -6.71 9.52 8.75
C ASN A 85 -5.18 9.55 8.53
N LEU A 86 -4.56 10.73 8.60
CA LEU A 86 -3.12 10.90 8.40
C LEU A 86 -2.46 11.53 9.62
N MET A 87 -1.24 11.11 9.90
CA MET A 87 -0.32 11.77 10.81
C MET A 87 0.85 12.36 10.02
N VAL A 88 1.38 13.49 10.51
CA VAL A 88 2.58 14.13 9.94
C VAL A 88 3.69 14.01 10.98
N GLU A 89 4.77 13.33 10.61
CA GLU A 89 5.97 13.24 11.44
C GLU A 89 7.12 13.98 10.77
N GLU A 90 7.89 14.71 11.57
CA GLU A 90 9.13 15.34 11.12
C GLU A 90 10.12 14.23 10.75
N GLY A 91 10.71 14.32 9.54
CA GLY A 91 11.31 13.19 8.84
C GLY A 91 12.18 12.28 9.72
N ILE A 92 11.95 10.97 9.65
CA ILE A 92 12.80 10.00 10.33
C ILE A 92 14.12 9.87 9.52
N PRO A 93 15.30 10.15 10.11
CA PRO A 93 16.56 9.87 9.45
C PRO A 93 16.74 8.35 9.37
N GLY A 94 16.89 7.78 8.17
CA GLY A 94 17.23 6.36 8.08
C GLY A 94 17.05 5.64 6.76
N ASP A 95 16.21 6.12 5.85
CA ASP A 95 16.01 5.43 4.55
C ASP A 95 16.34 6.39 3.40
N TRP A 96 17.64 6.47 3.13
CA TRP A 96 18.34 7.04 1.96
C TRP A 96 18.10 8.50 1.54
N ALA A 97 17.31 9.32 2.24
CA ALA A 97 16.88 10.61 1.65
C ALA A 97 16.79 11.84 2.54
N SER A 98 17.20 11.80 3.81
CA SER A 98 17.31 13.06 4.56
C SER A 98 18.51 13.09 5.49
N THR A 99 19.35 14.11 5.36
CA THR A 99 20.43 14.38 6.32
C THR A 99 19.84 14.92 7.63
N PRO A 100 20.50 14.71 8.78
CA PRO A 100 20.03 15.25 10.06
C PRO A 100 19.79 16.77 10.07
N GLU A 101 20.50 17.54 9.24
CA GLU A 101 20.30 18.99 9.08
C GLU A 101 19.00 19.33 8.33
N GLU A 102 18.47 18.42 7.51
CA GLU A 102 17.26 18.63 6.71
C GLU A 102 15.99 18.41 7.52
N ILE A 103 16.05 17.42 8.39
CA ILE A 103 15.05 17.14 9.42
C ILE A 103 15.02 18.32 10.41
N ALA A 104 16.20 18.81 10.84
CA ALA A 104 16.29 19.91 11.79
C ALA A 104 15.82 21.27 11.25
N ASN A 105 15.66 21.44 9.93
CA ASN A 105 15.20 22.67 9.29
C ASN A 105 13.74 22.59 8.79
N GLY A 106 13.02 21.49 9.05
CA GLY A 106 11.62 21.34 8.64
C GLY A 106 11.44 21.26 7.12
N HIS A 107 12.33 20.56 6.42
CA HIS A 107 12.28 20.39 4.96
C HIS A 107 11.99 18.94 4.51
N ALA A 108 11.74 18.05 5.47
CA ALA A 108 11.40 16.65 5.21
C ALA A 108 10.30 16.17 6.18
N TRP A 109 9.28 15.52 5.63
CA TRP A 109 8.14 14.99 6.39
C TRP A 109 7.83 13.54 5.98
N SER A 110 7.49 12.72 6.96
CA SER A 110 6.88 11.41 6.74
C SER A 110 5.38 11.56 6.93
N ILE A 111 4.61 11.32 5.87
CA ILE A 111 3.15 11.30 5.95
C ILE A 111 2.75 9.87 6.22
N MET A 112 2.18 9.65 7.39
CA MET A 112 1.89 8.33 7.92
C MET A 112 0.38 8.10 7.90
N ALA A 113 -0.04 6.87 7.72
CA ALA A 113 -1.42 6.51 8.07
C ALA A 113 -1.60 6.62 9.58
N ASP A 114 -2.75 7.15 10.01
CA ASP A 114 -3.06 7.27 11.43
C ASP A 114 -3.03 5.89 12.11
N SER A 115 -2.33 5.80 13.24
CA SER A 115 -2.14 4.55 13.99
C SER A 115 -3.43 3.96 14.59
N THR A 116 -4.54 4.69 14.49
CA THR A 116 -5.88 4.24 14.87
C THR A 116 -6.66 3.61 13.71
N LEU A 117 -6.16 3.72 12.47
CA LEU A 117 -6.75 3.02 11.32
C LEU A 117 -6.65 1.50 11.52
N VAL A 118 -7.64 0.78 11.00
CA VAL A 118 -7.67 -0.70 11.03
C VAL A 118 -6.97 -1.22 9.78
N GLY A 119 -6.28 -2.36 9.89
CA GLY A 119 -5.61 -3.02 8.76
C GLY A 119 -4.09 -2.81 8.74
N GLU A 120 -3.48 -3.10 7.59
CA GLU A 120 -2.02 -3.04 7.38
C GLU A 120 -1.48 -1.62 7.28
N TRP A 121 -2.35 -0.60 7.22
CA TRP A 121 -1.97 0.80 7.04
C TRP A 121 -1.48 1.47 8.33
N SER A 122 -1.94 0.98 9.49
CA SER A 122 -1.79 1.66 10.78
C SER A 122 -0.35 2.01 11.15
N GLY A 123 0.00 3.29 11.09
CA GLY A 123 1.34 3.78 11.46
C GLY A 123 2.40 3.56 10.39
N GLU A 124 2.01 3.17 9.18
CA GLU A 124 2.92 3.01 8.06
C GLU A 124 3.19 4.35 7.37
N VAL A 125 4.42 4.51 6.87
CA VAL A 125 4.80 5.65 6.01
C VAL A 125 4.09 5.47 4.67
N LEU A 126 3.33 6.47 4.22
CA LEU A 126 2.67 6.47 2.91
C LEU A 126 3.52 7.16 1.85
N ILE A 127 4.01 8.36 2.17
CA ILE A 127 4.84 9.16 1.27
C ILE A 127 5.84 9.96 2.10
N LYS A 128 7.07 10.09 1.59
CA LYS A 128 8.05 11.04 2.11
C LYS A 128 8.05 12.31 1.28
N LEU A 129 7.80 13.43 1.94
CA LEU A 129 7.96 14.75 1.34
C LEU A 129 9.38 15.23 1.64
N SER A 130 10.14 15.56 0.60
CA SER A 130 11.47 16.15 0.75
C SER A 130 11.69 17.18 -0.34
N ASN A 131 12.26 18.32 0.06
CA ASN A 131 12.64 19.38 -0.87
C ASN A 131 14.00 19.14 -1.55
N ILE A 132 14.67 18.04 -1.24
CA ILE A 132 16.04 17.73 -1.64
C ILE A 132 16.07 16.42 -2.41
N ALA A 133 16.90 16.39 -3.44
CA ALA A 133 17.14 15.20 -4.24
C ALA A 133 17.80 14.10 -3.41
N GLY A 134 17.25 12.88 -3.46
CA GLY A 134 17.81 11.73 -2.75
C GLY A 134 19.31 11.54 -3.08
N GLY A 135 20.14 11.33 -2.06
CA GLY A 135 21.55 10.92 -2.25
C GLY A 135 22.47 11.89 -3.00
N GLY A 136 22.18 13.20 -3.05
CA GLY A 136 23.02 14.18 -3.76
C GLY A 136 22.88 14.16 -5.28
N GLN A 137 21.76 13.61 -5.77
CA GLN A 137 21.39 13.56 -7.19
C GLN A 137 20.86 14.90 -7.73
N HIS A 138 20.45 14.92 -9.00
CA HIS A 138 19.94 16.12 -9.68
C HIS A 138 18.81 16.79 -8.87
N PRO A 139 18.77 18.13 -8.72
CA PRO A 139 17.80 18.82 -7.85
C PRO A 139 16.31 18.53 -8.11
N LEU A 140 15.98 17.99 -9.30
CA LEU A 140 14.63 17.57 -9.66
C LEU A 140 14.26 16.17 -9.16
N ASN A 141 15.16 15.42 -8.53
CA ASN A 141 14.87 14.09 -7.98
C ASN A 141 14.27 14.17 -6.57
N ARG A 142 13.32 15.09 -6.39
CA ARG A 142 12.66 15.41 -5.11
C ARG A 142 11.17 15.08 -5.18
N CYS A 143 10.49 15.07 -4.03
CA CYS A 143 9.04 15.03 -4.03
C CYS A 143 8.50 16.41 -4.47
N TRP A 144 7.49 16.40 -5.35
CA TRP A 144 6.81 17.62 -5.81
C TRP A 144 5.48 17.86 -5.11
N ILE A 145 5.13 17.04 -4.13
CA ILE A 145 4.04 17.31 -3.20
C ILE A 145 4.65 18.03 -1.99
N GLU A 146 4.04 19.14 -1.60
CA GLU A 146 4.45 19.97 -0.47
C GLU A 146 3.32 20.03 0.56
N LEU A 147 3.70 20.17 1.83
CA LEU A 147 2.78 20.33 2.96
C LEU A 147 2.91 21.74 3.53
N ASP A 148 1.80 22.48 3.58
CA ASP A 148 1.70 23.65 4.46
C ASP A 148 1.36 23.17 5.88
N THR A 149 2.35 23.18 6.77
CA THR A 149 2.22 22.74 8.16
C THR A 149 1.29 23.63 9.00
N THR A 150 0.93 24.83 8.52
CA THR A 150 0.01 25.74 9.21
C THR A 150 -1.43 25.35 8.93
N SER A 151 -1.75 25.08 7.67
CA SER A 151 -3.10 24.72 7.22
C SER A 151 -3.33 23.21 7.14
N TYR A 152 -2.29 22.40 7.31
CA TYR A 152 -2.29 20.95 7.06
C TYR A 152 -2.83 20.60 5.67
N THR A 153 -2.48 21.41 4.67
CA THR A 153 -2.94 21.22 3.29
C THR A 153 -1.76 20.81 2.42
N PHE A 154 -1.99 19.83 1.56
CA PHE A 154 -1.03 19.39 0.55
C PHE A 154 -1.28 20.10 -0.79
N SER A 155 -0.20 20.48 -1.47
CA SER A 155 -0.22 21.06 -2.81
C SER A 155 0.88 20.49 -3.67
N VAL A 156 0.71 20.53 -4.99
CA VAL A 156 1.77 20.16 -5.94
C VAL A 156 2.54 21.41 -6.33
N VAL A 157 3.86 21.30 -6.49
CA VAL A 157 4.71 22.35 -7.08
C VAL A 157 4.21 22.65 -8.50
N GLU A 158 3.97 23.93 -8.80
CA GLU A 158 3.45 24.38 -10.09
C GLU A 158 4.30 23.84 -11.26
N GLY A 159 3.64 23.17 -12.21
CA GLY A 159 4.25 22.56 -13.39
C GLY A 159 4.64 21.09 -13.23
N TYR A 160 4.46 20.49 -12.05
CA TYR A 160 4.76 19.09 -11.75
C TYR A 160 3.53 18.22 -11.47
N GLU A 161 2.34 18.72 -11.82
CA GLU A 161 1.05 18.07 -11.60
C GLU A 161 0.96 16.71 -12.32
N ASN A 162 1.47 16.65 -13.55
CA ASN A 162 1.43 15.46 -14.40
C ASN A 162 2.70 14.60 -14.29
N TRP A 163 3.53 14.81 -13.27
CA TRP A 163 4.67 13.93 -12.99
C TRP A 163 4.23 12.76 -12.12
N PRO A 164 4.88 11.59 -12.21
CA PRO A 164 4.51 10.44 -11.39
C PRO A 164 4.70 10.81 -9.91
N SER A 165 3.79 10.34 -9.07
CA SER A 165 3.94 10.43 -7.63
C SER A 165 5.01 9.44 -7.20
N SER A 166 6.22 9.95 -7.02
CA SER A 166 7.35 9.21 -6.46
C SER A 166 7.45 9.41 -4.94
N TRP A 167 8.39 8.72 -4.30
CA TRP A 167 8.53 8.68 -2.84
C TRP A 167 7.35 8.02 -2.11
N VAL A 168 6.54 7.26 -2.85
CA VAL A 168 5.39 6.54 -2.34
C VAL A 168 5.81 5.12 -1.96
N SER A 169 5.47 4.72 -0.73
CA SER A 169 5.70 3.35 -0.26
C SER A 169 4.65 2.41 -0.84
N TRP A 170 4.84 1.10 -0.66
CA TRP A 170 3.80 0.14 -1.04
C TRP A 170 2.50 0.38 -0.26
N TYR A 171 2.59 0.74 1.03
CA TYR A 171 1.44 1.06 1.87
C TYR A 171 0.72 2.33 1.41
N GLY A 172 1.46 3.36 0.98
CA GLY A 172 0.89 4.57 0.39
C GLY A 172 0.14 4.29 -0.90
N ALA A 173 0.73 3.47 -1.77
CA ALA A 173 0.11 3.03 -3.03
C ALA A 173 -1.17 2.22 -2.79
N MET A 174 -1.15 1.29 -1.84
CA MET A 174 -2.32 0.48 -1.50
C MET A 174 -3.44 1.27 -0.81
N MET A 175 -3.11 2.18 0.10
CA MET A 175 -4.12 3.02 0.76
C MET A 175 -4.75 4.01 -0.22
N TYR A 176 -3.98 4.53 -1.17
CA TYR A 176 -4.51 5.27 -2.31
C TYR A 176 -5.46 4.40 -3.15
N ALA A 177 -5.07 3.16 -3.44
CA ALA A 177 -5.88 2.27 -4.25
C ALA A 177 -7.22 1.92 -3.56
N ASP A 178 -7.18 1.57 -2.28
CA ASP A 178 -8.36 1.28 -1.45
C ASP A 178 -9.32 2.49 -1.39
N TYR A 179 -8.77 3.71 -1.26
CA TYR A 179 -9.55 4.95 -1.26
C TYR A 179 -10.42 5.13 -2.53
N TYR A 180 -9.88 4.75 -3.68
CA TYR A 180 -10.58 4.85 -4.97
C TYR A 180 -11.32 3.56 -5.38
N GLY A 181 -11.30 2.52 -4.54
CA GLY A 181 -11.87 1.21 -4.88
C GLY A 181 -11.18 0.52 -6.05
N VAL A 182 -9.89 0.80 -6.24
CA VAL A 182 -9.00 0.14 -7.21
C VAL A 182 -7.95 -0.68 -6.45
N THR A 183 -7.04 -1.33 -7.15
CA THR A 183 -5.94 -2.09 -6.52
C THR A 183 -4.64 -1.96 -7.31
N LEU A 184 -3.54 -2.47 -6.77
CA LEU A 184 -2.29 -2.59 -7.53
C LEU A 184 -2.35 -3.80 -8.47
N PRO A 185 -1.67 -3.76 -9.62
CA PRO A 185 -1.55 -4.93 -10.47
C PRO A 185 -0.83 -6.05 -9.71
N THR A 186 -1.23 -7.29 -9.97
CA THR A 186 -0.35 -8.44 -9.71
C THR A 186 0.88 -8.34 -10.61
N GLU A 187 1.98 -9.00 -10.22
CA GLU A 187 3.19 -9.11 -11.04
C GLU A 187 2.85 -9.67 -12.43
N ALA A 188 1.92 -10.63 -12.49
CA ALA A 188 1.47 -11.26 -13.72
C ALA A 188 0.63 -10.35 -14.62
N GLU A 189 -0.32 -9.59 -14.05
CA GLU A 189 -1.08 -8.57 -14.80
C GLU A 189 -0.16 -7.48 -15.35
N TRP A 190 0.82 -7.05 -14.55
CA TRP A 190 1.80 -6.06 -14.96
C TRP A 190 2.63 -6.57 -16.14
N GLU A 191 3.19 -7.79 -16.04
CA GLU A 191 4.02 -8.36 -17.12
C GLU A 191 3.19 -8.65 -18.38
N TYR A 192 1.95 -9.12 -18.24
CA TYR A 192 1.03 -9.32 -19.36
C TYR A 192 0.77 -8.01 -20.11
N ALA A 193 0.46 -6.95 -19.35
CA ALA A 193 0.24 -5.62 -19.89
C ALA A 193 1.51 -5.06 -20.56
N ALA A 194 2.67 -5.27 -19.95
CA ALA A 194 3.98 -4.88 -20.47
C ALA A 194 4.29 -5.57 -21.82
N ARG A 195 3.97 -6.85 -21.94
CA ARG A 195 4.16 -7.66 -23.17
C ARG A 195 3.11 -7.40 -24.25
N ALA A 196 2.02 -6.73 -23.91
CA ALA A 196 1.02 -6.15 -24.81
C ALA A 196 0.49 -7.12 -25.90
N GLY A 197 0.28 -8.39 -25.55
CA GLY A 197 -0.20 -9.43 -26.45
C GLY A 197 0.76 -9.83 -27.57
N GLN A 198 2.00 -9.31 -27.56
CA GLN A 198 3.01 -9.52 -28.60
C GLN A 198 4.32 -10.11 -28.06
N GLN A 199 4.38 -10.44 -26.76
CA GLN A 199 5.61 -10.90 -26.08
C GLN A 199 6.77 -9.89 -26.21
N LEU A 200 6.48 -8.60 -26.07
CA LEU A 200 7.50 -7.56 -26.18
C LEU A 200 8.62 -7.73 -25.14
N GLU A 201 9.88 -7.59 -25.56
CA GLU A 201 11.06 -7.64 -24.68
C GLU A 201 11.14 -6.43 -23.76
N TYR A 202 10.81 -5.24 -24.30
CA TYR A 202 10.63 -4.01 -23.54
C TYR A 202 9.19 -3.52 -23.72
N PRO A 203 8.56 -2.93 -22.69
CA PRO A 203 7.15 -2.55 -22.76
C PRO A 203 6.94 -1.19 -23.43
N THR A 204 7.53 -1.05 -24.62
CA THR A 204 7.42 0.11 -25.51
C THR A 204 6.44 -0.17 -26.64
N ASN A 205 6.27 0.77 -27.55
CA ASN A 205 5.36 0.65 -28.70
C ASN A 205 5.71 -0.49 -29.68
N ASP A 206 6.96 -0.93 -29.72
CA ASP A 206 7.44 -1.92 -30.70
C ASP A 206 8.37 -3.00 -30.11
N GLY A 207 8.57 -2.99 -28.80
CA GLY A 207 9.45 -3.94 -28.11
C GLY A 207 10.92 -3.56 -28.09
N ASN A 208 11.34 -2.48 -28.76
CA ASN A 208 12.72 -1.96 -28.70
C ASN A 208 12.86 -0.89 -27.62
N LEU A 209 14.09 -0.69 -27.12
CA LEU A 209 14.39 0.35 -26.14
C LEU A 209 15.29 1.44 -26.72
N SER A 210 14.85 2.68 -26.59
CA SER A 210 15.62 3.88 -26.91
C SER A 210 15.13 5.07 -26.08
N HIS A 211 15.91 6.14 -26.03
CA HIS A 211 15.54 7.36 -25.28
C HIS A 211 14.38 8.15 -25.90
N SER A 212 13.92 7.80 -27.10
CA SER A 212 12.65 8.29 -27.66
C SER A 212 11.44 7.45 -27.25
N GLN A 213 11.65 6.35 -26.54
CA GLN A 213 10.61 5.40 -26.15
C GLN A 213 10.43 5.28 -24.64
N ALA A 214 11.45 5.61 -23.86
CA ALA A 214 11.43 5.46 -22.41
C ALA A 214 12.47 6.36 -21.74
N ASN A 215 12.24 6.64 -20.46
CA ASN A 215 13.18 7.37 -19.60
C ASN A 215 13.97 6.39 -18.70
N TYR A 216 15.26 6.18 -18.96
CA TYR A 216 16.11 5.23 -18.22
C TYR A 216 17.59 5.65 -18.21
N GLY A 217 18.31 5.25 -17.15
CA GLY A 217 19.78 5.20 -17.04
C GLY A 217 20.53 6.53 -16.84
N THR A 218 21.47 6.55 -15.89
CA THR A 218 22.47 7.62 -15.72
C THR A 218 23.64 7.53 -16.74
N GLY A 219 24.02 8.66 -17.32
CA GLY A 219 25.37 8.84 -17.88
C GLY A 219 25.60 8.69 -19.40
N PHE A 220 24.60 8.32 -20.21
CA PHE A 220 24.74 8.32 -21.69
C PHE A 220 23.43 8.59 -22.46
N GLY A 221 22.34 9.00 -21.80
CA GLY A 221 21.00 8.81 -22.36
C GLY A 221 20.03 9.99 -22.47
N GLY A 222 20.25 11.11 -21.79
CA GLY A 222 19.43 12.30 -21.98
C GLY A 222 19.99 13.20 -23.09
N PRO A 223 19.17 14.00 -23.81
CA PRO A 223 19.68 15.10 -24.64
C PRO A 223 20.59 16.09 -23.87
N SER A 224 20.47 16.10 -22.53
CA SER A 224 21.25 16.92 -21.58
C SER A 224 22.25 16.13 -20.71
N GLY A 225 22.22 14.79 -20.69
CA GLY A 225 23.07 13.98 -19.80
C GLY A 225 22.67 13.95 -18.32
N GLU A 226 21.57 14.63 -17.94
CA GLU A 226 20.99 14.61 -16.59
C GLU A 226 19.80 13.64 -16.54
N THR A 227 19.62 12.91 -15.44
CA THR A 227 18.50 12.00 -15.22
C THR A 227 17.61 12.52 -14.10
N TYR A 228 16.36 12.74 -14.45
CA TYR A 228 15.27 12.95 -13.53
C TYR A 228 14.03 12.30 -14.14
N LEU A 229 12.94 12.26 -13.40
CA LEU A 229 11.67 11.74 -13.93
C LEU A 229 11.22 12.51 -15.19
N THR A 230 10.11 12.11 -15.76
CA THR A 230 9.42 12.86 -16.81
C THR A 230 7.91 12.85 -16.54
N PRO A 231 7.12 13.77 -17.12
CA PRO A 231 5.67 13.71 -17.04
C PRO A 231 5.15 12.35 -17.54
N VAL A 232 4.10 11.87 -16.90
CA VAL A 232 3.37 10.68 -17.33
C VAL A 232 2.62 10.94 -18.64
N GLY A 233 2.41 9.92 -19.45
CA GLY A 233 1.65 9.99 -20.70
C GLY A 233 2.50 10.25 -21.95
N GLU A 234 2.01 11.13 -22.82
CA GLU A 234 2.38 11.20 -24.25
C GLU A 234 3.81 11.66 -24.59
N LEU A 235 4.67 11.92 -23.60
CA LEU A 235 6.08 12.25 -23.89
C LEU A 235 6.77 11.10 -24.65
N TYR A 236 6.38 9.87 -24.33
CA TYR A 236 6.82 8.66 -25.02
C TYR A 236 5.60 7.95 -25.65
N PRO A 237 5.78 7.21 -26.75
CA PRO A 237 4.70 6.41 -27.33
C PRO A 237 4.18 5.34 -26.34
N PRO A 238 2.87 5.07 -26.29
CA PRO A 238 2.34 3.99 -25.48
C PRO A 238 2.68 2.62 -26.09
N ASN A 239 2.61 1.56 -25.28
CA ASN A 239 2.68 0.19 -25.79
C ASN A 239 1.41 -0.16 -26.62
N PRO A 240 1.36 -1.31 -27.31
CA PRO A 240 0.20 -1.71 -28.12
C PRO A 240 -1.15 -1.80 -27.39
N PHE A 241 -1.16 -1.89 -26.05
CA PHE A 241 -2.40 -1.81 -25.26
C PHE A 241 -2.82 -0.37 -24.95
N GLY A 242 -2.01 0.64 -25.27
CA GLY A 242 -2.29 2.04 -24.97
C GLY A 242 -1.75 2.51 -23.63
N LEU A 243 -0.87 1.73 -23.00
CA LEU A 243 -0.29 2.07 -21.70
C LEU A 243 1.02 2.85 -21.87
N TYR A 244 1.15 3.96 -21.17
CA TYR A 244 2.35 4.79 -21.19
C TYR A 244 3.31 4.46 -20.05
N ASN A 245 4.58 4.81 -20.23
CA ASN A 245 5.62 4.75 -19.20
C ASN A 245 5.84 3.36 -18.58
N MET A 246 5.40 2.27 -19.20
CA MET A 246 5.64 0.91 -18.68
C MET A 246 7.14 0.55 -18.63
N ALA A 247 7.98 1.24 -19.41
CA ALA A 247 9.44 1.13 -19.40
C ALA A 247 10.07 2.40 -18.80
N GLY A 248 10.82 2.25 -17.72
CA GLY A 248 11.57 3.33 -17.09
C GLY A 248 10.68 4.28 -16.29
N ASN A 249 11.08 5.56 -16.23
CA ASN A 249 10.46 6.61 -15.41
C ASN A 249 10.47 6.29 -13.90
N VAL A 250 9.43 5.66 -13.33
CA VAL A 250 9.49 5.04 -11.99
C VAL A 250 9.36 3.52 -12.07
N SER A 251 9.96 2.84 -11.09
CA SER A 251 9.65 1.45 -10.81
C SER A 251 8.30 1.37 -10.14
N GLU A 252 7.48 0.40 -10.53
CA GLU A 252 6.07 0.35 -10.16
C GLU A 252 5.78 -0.78 -9.19
N TRP A 253 5.19 -0.44 -8.04
CA TRP A 253 4.74 -1.41 -7.05
C TRP A 253 3.69 -2.38 -7.62
N CYS A 254 3.88 -3.67 -7.33
CA CYS A 254 2.89 -4.73 -7.57
C CYS A 254 2.32 -5.25 -6.24
N LEU A 255 1.22 -5.98 -6.32
CA LEU A 255 0.51 -6.54 -5.16
C LEU A 255 1.32 -7.67 -4.48
N ASP A 256 2.07 -8.43 -5.28
CA ASP A 256 2.79 -9.64 -4.91
C ASP A 256 3.90 -9.41 -3.88
N TRP A 257 4.00 -10.37 -2.95
CA TRP A 257 5.23 -10.59 -2.21
C TRP A 257 6.28 -11.21 -3.12
N TYR A 258 7.50 -10.68 -3.04
CA TYR A 258 8.58 -11.19 -3.86
C TYR A 258 9.09 -12.52 -3.30
N ASP A 259 9.23 -13.49 -4.21
CA ASP A 259 9.92 -14.77 -4.01
C ASP A 259 10.59 -15.14 -5.33
N GLU A 260 11.90 -15.40 -5.28
CA GLU A 260 12.72 -15.82 -6.43
C GLU A 260 12.23 -17.16 -7.03
N ASN A 261 11.61 -18.02 -6.22
CA ASN A 261 11.14 -19.34 -6.62
C ASN A 261 9.66 -19.38 -7.01
N PHE A 262 8.96 -18.23 -7.00
CA PHE A 262 7.52 -18.21 -7.26
C PHE A 262 7.16 -18.74 -8.65
N TYR A 263 7.97 -18.43 -9.67
CA TYR A 263 7.72 -18.92 -11.03
C TYR A 263 7.83 -20.45 -11.11
N GLN A 264 8.83 -21.04 -10.44
CA GLN A 264 8.95 -22.50 -10.34
C GLN A 264 7.78 -23.10 -9.57
N THR A 265 7.33 -22.45 -8.50
CA THR A 265 6.15 -22.86 -7.71
C THR A 265 4.88 -22.88 -8.56
N CYS A 266 4.69 -21.88 -9.43
CA CYS A 266 3.59 -21.82 -10.39
C CYS A 266 3.61 -23.01 -11.35
N VAL A 267 4.80 -23.36 -11.89
CA VAL A 267 4.97 -24.53 -12.77
C VAL A 267 4.65 -25.82 -12.04
N ASP A 268 5.25 -26.04 -10.87
CA ASP A 268 5.13 -27.30 -10.12
C ASP A 268 3.71 -27.53 -9.61
N SER A 269 3.01 -26.45 -9.24
CA SER A 269 1.65 -26.50 -8.72
C SER A 269 0.58 -26.35 -9.81
N ASN A 270 0.99 -26.12 -11.07
CA ASN A 270 0.09 -25.75 -12.17
C ASN A 270 -0.83 -24.57 -11.79
N TYR A 271 -0.25 -23.57 -11.12
CA TYR A 271 -0.91 -22.32 -10.74
C TYR A 271 -0.66 -21.30 -11.85
N TYR A 272 -1.54 -21.30 -12.86
CA TYR A 272 -1.31 -20.55 -14.10
C TYR A 272 -2.34 -19.46 -14.38
N LEU A 273 -3.51 -19.47 -13.76
CA LEU A 273 -4.58 -18.50 -14.01
C LEU A 273 -4.58 -17.41 -12.93
N ASN A 274 -4.38 -16.16 -13.32
CA ASN A 274 -4.24 -14.98 -12.45
C ASN A 274 -3.32 -15.24 -11.24
N PRO A 275 -2.08 -15.71 -11.45
CA PRO A 275 -1.20 -16.02 -10.34
C PRO A 275 -0.87 -14.75 -9.55
N ILE A 276 -0.98 -14.87 -8.24
CA ILE A 276 -0.56 -13.88 -7.26
C ILE A 276 0.19 -14.58 -6.14
N ASN A 277 1.33 -14.04 -5.74
CA ASN A 277 2.03 -14.45 -4.54
C ASN A 277 1.59 -13.61 -3.33
N ASP A 278 0.69 -14.17 -2.53
CA ASP A 278 0.22 -13.58 -1.28
C ASP A 278 0.99 -14.10 -0.05
N ASN A 279 1.99 -14.97 -0.24
CA ASN A 279 2.80 -15.53 0.84
C ASN A 279 3.83 -14.52 1.32
N ILE A 280 3.66 -14.06 2.57
CA ILE A 280 4.63 -13.20 3.24
C ILE A 280 5.93 -13.99 3.45
N PRO A 281 7.10 -13.52 2.95
CA PRO A 281 8.36 -14.20 3.15
C PRO A 281 8.72 -14.32 4.64
N GLU A 282 9.23 -15.47 5.08
CA GLU A 282 9.54 -15.72 6.50
C GLU A 282 10.72 -14.88 7.02
N ASP A 283 11.64 -14.47 6.14
CA ASP A 283 12.90 -13.81 6.49
C ASP A 283 12.85 -12.27 6.35
N VAL A 284 12.68 -11.79 5.12
CA VAL A 284 12.65 -10.36 4.81
C VAL A 284 11.42 -10.08 3.96
N GLU A 285 10.49 -9.31 4.52
CA GLU A 285 9.27 -8.88 3.84
C GLU A 285 9.62 -7.91 2.71
N VAL A 286 9.55 -8.38 1.47
CA VAL A 286 9.82 -7.59 0.27
C VAL A 286 8.70 -7.71 -0.75
N LYS A 287 8.36 -6.59 -1.39
CA LYS A 287 7.31 -6.49 -2.42
C LYS A 287 7.94 -6.36 -3.79
N VAL A 288 7.22 -6.85 -4.80
CA VAL A 288 7.65 -6.77 -6.21
C VAL A 288 7.55 -5.34 -6.74
N LEU A 289 8.56 -4.93 -7.50
CA LEU A 289 8.53 -3.79 -8.42
C LEU A 289 8.88 -4.20 -9.85
N ARG A 290 8.30 -3.51 -10.82
CA ARG A 290 8.49 -3.78 -12.26
C ARG A 290 8.83 -2.51 -13.04
N GLY A 291 9.27 -2.66 -14.28
CA GLY A 291 9.40 -1.57 -15.27
C GLY A 291 10.74 -0.83 -15.31
N GLY A 292 11.61 -1.01 -14.32
CA GLY A 292 12.85 -0.23 -14.22
C GLY A 292 12.55 1.22 -13.84
N ASN A 293 13.51 2.14 -14.01
CA ASN A 293 13.29 3.56 -13.70
C ASN A 293 14.32 4.45 -14.40
N HIS A 294 14.17 5.76 -14.26
CA HIS A 294 15.02 6.78 -14.87
C HIS A 294 16.51 6.73 -14.44
N THR A 295 16.85 6.06 -13.33
CA THR A 295 18.24 5.96 -12.84
C THR A 295 18.95 4.71 -13.35
N TYR A 296 18.22 3.61 -13.52
CA TYR A 296 18.79 2.31 -13.87
C TYR A 296 19.02 2.14 -15.38
N PRO A 297 20.10 1.44 -15.79
CA PRO A 297 20.34 1.11 -17.19
C PRO A 297 19.15 0.40 -17.86
N GLY A 298 19.10 0.48 -19.19
CA GLY A 298 17.94 -0.01 -19.96
C GLY A 298 17.59 -1.48 -19.75
N ILE A 299 18.57 -2.34 -19.46
CA ILE A 299 18.34 -3.78 -19.18
C ILE A 299 17.41 -4.04 -17.99
N PHE A 300 17.25 -3.07 -17.08
CA PHE A 300 16.35 -3.17 -15.94
C PHE A 300 14.90 -2.77 -16.28
N ALA A 301 14.67 -2.25 -17.49
CA ALA A 301 13.34 -1.90 -18.01
C ALA A 301 12.74 -2.99 -18.91
N MET A 302 13.34 -4.18 -18.95
CA MET A 302 12.80 -5.33 -19.68
C MET A 302 11.45 -5.74 -19.09
N SER A 303 10.52 -6.22 -19.94
CA SER A 303 9.21 -6.67 -19.51
C SER A 303 9.29 -7.77 -18.45
N SER A 304 10.28 -8.66 -18.53
CA SER A 304 10.51 -9.78 -17.60
C SER A 304 11.27 -9.40 -16.32
N HIS A 305 11.86 -8.20 -16.27
CA HIS A 305 12.69 -7.81 -15.14
C HIS A 305 11.82 -7.49 -13.93
N ARG A 306 12.26 -7.98 -12.78
CA ARG A 306 11.63 -7.79 -11.47
C ARG A 306 12.64 -7.29 -10.46
N PHE A 307 12.17 -6.45 -9.55
CA PHE A 307 12.91 -5.94 -8.42
C PHE A 307 12.15 -6.26 -7.15
N ASP A 308 12.87 -6.29 -6.03
CA ASP A 308 12.31 -6.41 -4.70
C ASP A 308 12.82 -5.30 -3.80
N THR A 309 11.99 -4.88 -2.86
CA THR A 309 12.41 -4.00 -1.75
C THR A 309 11.37 -4.06 -0.64
N PRO A 310 11.73 -3.74 0.63
CA PRO A 310 10.75 -3.72 1.70
C PRO A 310 9.61 -2.73 1.45
N PRO A 311 8.37 -3.05 1.87
CA PRO A 311 7.17 -2.27 1.52
C PRO A 311 7.17 -0.83 2.06
N PHE A 312 7.94 -0.54 3.11
CA PHE A 312 8.07 0.79 3.70
C PHE A 312 9.07 1.70 2.98
N VAL A 313 9.87 1.15 2.05
CA VAL A 313 10.90 1.92 1.35
C VAL A 313 10.25 2.93 0.40
N THR A 314 10.83 4.13 0.36
CA THR A 314 10.40 5.23 -0.51
C THR A 314 11.61 5.84 -1.18
N THR A 315 11.59 6.00 -2.50
CA THR A 315 12.67 6.69 -3.24
C THR A 315 12.09 7.59 -4.34
N ASP A 316 12.94 8.43 -4.92
CA ASP A 316 12.64 9.31 -6.05
C ASP A 316 12.31 8.58 -7.35
N HIS A 317 12.55 7.27 -7.41
CA HIS A 317 12.39 6.45 -8.60
C HIS A 317 11.39 5.30 -8.41
N MET A 318 10.58 5.35 -7.35
CA MET A 318 9.53 4.37 -7.05
C MET A 318 8.17 5.05 -7.02
N GLY A 319 7.20 4.49 -7.74
CA GLY A 319 5.81 4.91 -7.78
C GLY A 319 4.92 3.72 -8.10
N PHE A 320 3.78 3.94 -8.75
CA PHE A 320 2.81 2.86 -9.00
C PHE A 320 1.78 3.26 -10.07
N ARG A 321 1.07 2.25 -10.56
CA ARG A 321 -0.21 2.39 -11.29
C ARG A 321 -1.25 1.48 -10.66
N VAL A 322 -2.49 1.60 -11.12
CA VAL A 322 -3.64 0.88 -10.54
C VAL A 322 -4.32 -0.01 -11.58
N VAL A 323 -5.09 -0.99 -11.10
CA VAL A 323 -5.98 -1.84 -11.89
C VAL A 323 -7.36 -1.94 -11.26
N THR A 324 -8.35 -2.28 -12.07
CA THR A 324 -9.67 -2.75 -11.66
C THR A 324 -9.93 -4.09 -12.34
N ARG A 325 -10.69 -4.96 -11.68
CA ARG A 325 -11.14 -6.23 -12.27
C ARG A 325 -12.65 -6.14 -12.36
N GLU A 326 -13.24 -6.63 -13.43
CA GLU A 326 -14.69 -6.85 -13.41
C GLU A 326 -14.99 -7.90 -12.33
N GLN A 327 -15.37 -7.44 -11.15
CA GLN A 327 -16.07 -8.31 -10.21
C GLN A 327 -17.34 -8.75 -10.94
N LEU A 328 -17.42 -10.02 -11.34
CA LEU A 328 -18.72 -10.66 -11.48
C LEU A 328 -19.47 -10.33 -10.19
N ASP A 329 -20.59 -9.63 -10.33
CA ASP A 329 -21.42 -9.04 -9.29
C ASP A 329 -21.76 -10.06 -8.17
N THR A 330 -20.80 -10.31 -7.30
CA THR A 330 -20.96 -10.90 -5.99
C THR A 330 -20.76 -9.75 -5.05
N GLU A 331 -21.87 -9.31 -4.44
CA GLU A 331 -21.92 -8.39 -3.31
C GLU A 331 -20.60 -8.42 -2.56
N LYS A 332 -19.86 -7.31 -2.57
CA LYS A 332 -18.58 -7.09 -1.90
C LYS A 332 -18.48 -7.98 -0.66
N GLU A 333 -17.92 -9.18 -0.79
CA GLU A 333 -17.79 -10.11 0.33
C GLU A 333 -16.75 -9.46 1.20
N ILE A 334 -17.22 -8.81 2.27
CA ILE A 334 -16.37 -8.49 3.40
C ILE A 334 -15.76 -9.84 3.77
N LEU A 335 -14.47 -10.02 3.52
CA LEU A 335 -13.73 -11.19 3.97
C LEU A 335 -13.79 -11.16 5.50
N LEU A 336 -14.85 -11.76 6.05
CA LEU A 336 -15.04 -11.92 7.47
C LEU A 336 -14.10 -13.03 7.93
N PRO A 337 -13.48 -12.89 9.11
CA PRO A 337 -12.63 -13.95 9.62
C PRO A 337 -13.47 -15.21 9.82
N GLU A 338 -13.00 -16.36 9.34
CA GLU A 338 -13.74 -17.62 9.48
C GLU A 338 -13.82 -18.10 10.94
N THR A 339 -12.89 -17.65 11.79
CA THR A 339 -12.78 -18.07 13.19
C THR A 339 -12.37 -16.94 14.13
N PHE A 340 -12.72 -17.08 15.41
CA PHE A 340 -12.28 -16.14 16.44
C PHE A 340 -10.79 -16.35 16.77
N ALA A 341 -9.98 -15.31 16.62
CA ALA A 341 -8.57 -15.31 16.97
C ALA A 341 -8.21 -14.04 17.75
N LEU A 342 -7.43 -14.20 18.83
CA LEU A 342 -6.80 -13.09 19.53
C LEU A 342 -5.33 -13.03 19.11
N HIS A 343 -4.88 -11.88 18.65
CA HIS A 343 -3.51 -11.66 18.19
C HIS A 343 -2.64 -11.10 19.31
N GLN A 344 -1.33 -11.26 19.18
CA GLN A 344 -0.39 -10.66 20.13
C GLN A 344 -0.50 -9.13 20.04
N ASN A 345 -0.56 -8.47 21.19
CA ASN A 345 -0.65 -7.02 21.25
C ASN A 345 0.62 -6.40 20.65
N TYR A 346 0.48 -5.28 19.94
CA TYR A 346 1.60 -4.56 19.34
C TYR A 346 1.51 -3.06 19.65
N PRO A 347 2.62 -2.40 20.02
CA PRO A 347 3.93 -3.01 20.34
C PRO A 347 3.86 -3.93 21.57
N ASN A 348 4.80 -4.86 21.72
CA ASN A 348 5.01 -5.65 22.94
C ASN A 348 6.48 -6.11 23.03
N PRO A 349 7.30 -5.62 23.98
CA PRO A 349 6.94 -4.68 25.05
C PRO A 349 6.48 -3.29 24.54
N PHE A 350 5.69 -2.56 25.32
CA PHE A 350 5.10 -1.28 24.92
C PHE A 350 5.34 -0.16 25.94
N ASN A 351 5.25 1.11 25.51
CA ASN A 351 5.35 2.28 26.40
C ASN A 351 4.60 3.50 25.81
N PRO A 352 3.55 4.04 26.45
CA PRO A 352 2.60 3.37 27.34
C PRO A 352 1.40 2.78 26.58
N VAL A 353 1.38 2.86 25.24
CA VAL A 353 0.23 2.46 24.40
C VAL A 353 0.51 1.14 23.69
N THR A 354 -0.47 0.24 23.69
CA THR A 354 -0.46 -1.00 22.90
C THR A 354 -1.85 -1.26 22.32
N THR A 355 -1.90 -1.94 21.17
CA THR A 355 -3.14 -2.31 20.50
C THR A 355 -3.43 -3.79 20.68
N LEU A 356 -4.63 -4.13 21.14
CA LEU A 356 -5.16 -5.49 21.25
C LEU A 356 -5.99 -5.78 20.00
N ARG A 357 -5.55 -6.69 19.13
CA ARG A 357 -6.25 -7.07 17.88
C ARG A 357 -6.94 -8.42 18.04
N TYR A 358 -8.17 -8.56 17.54
CA TYR A 358 -8.94 -9.79 17.59
C TYR A 358 -9.92 -9.90 16.41
N ASP A 359 -10.15 -11.12 15.98
CA ASP A 359 -10.94 -11.45 14.81
C ASP A 359 -12.31 -11.95 15.29
N LEU A 360 -13.38 -11.44 14.69
CA LEU A 360 -14.74 -11.74 15.10
C LEU A 360 -15.54 -12.35 13.92
N PRO A 361 -15.80 -13.66 13.89
CA PRO A 361 -16.48 -14.30 12.76
C PRO A 361 -17.95 -13.91 12.63
N ASP A 362 -18.62 -13.65 13.76
CA ASP A 362 -20.04 -13.33 13.84
C ASP A 362 -20.26 -12.15 14.80
N ASP A 363 -21.32 -11.37 14.59
CA ASP A 363 -21.72 -10.31 15.51
C ASP A 363 -21.82 -10.82 16.95
N ALA A 364 -21.10 -10.21 17.90
CA ALA A 364 -21.07 -10.67 19.28
C ALA A 364 -20.92 -9.53 20.30
N LEU A 365 -21.33 -9.82 21.53
CA LEU A 365 -20.98 -9.00 22.68
C LEU A 365 -19.51 -9.25 23.04
N VAL A 366 -18.67 -8.25 22.80
CA VAL A 366 -17.23 -8.31 23.06
C VAL A 366 -16.91 -7.69 24.41
N ASN A 367 -16.19 -8.45 25.25
CA ASN A 367 -15.64 -7.98 26.52
C ASN A 367 -14.11 -8.09 26.50
N ILE A 368 -13.43 -6.98 26.79
CA ILE A 368 -11.97 -6.91 26.84
C ILE A 368 -11.55 -6.46 28.23
N THR A 369 -10.89 -7.37 28.95
CA THR A 369 -10.47 -7.13 30.33
C THR A 369 -8.97 -7.35 30.48
N ILE A 370 -8.33 -6.40 31.14
CA ILE A 370 -6.92 -6.44 31.48
C ILE A 370 -6.77 -6.79 32.94
N TYR A 371 -5.83 -7.68 33.23
CA TYR A 371 -5.48 -8.18 34.54
C TYR A 371 -4.00 -7.98 34.82
N ASP A 372 -3.66 -7.86 36.10
CA ASP A 372 -2.27 -7.99 36.54
C ASP A 372 -1.87 -9.47 36.71
N MET A 373 -0.60 -9.73 37.05
CA MET A 373 -0.08 -11.08 37.29
C MET A 373 -0.74 -11.83 38.45
N MET A 374 -1.51 -11.14 39.31
CA MET A 374 -2.27 -11.74 40.40
C MET A 374 -3.72 -12.05 39.99
N GLY A 375 -4.08 -11.80 38.72
CA GLY A 375 -5.43 -12.00 38.19
C GLY A 375 -6.43 -10.92 38.61
N ARG A 376 -5.97 -9.79 39.16
CA ARG A 376 -6.86 -8.69 39.54
C ARG A 376 -7.17 -7.84 38.31
N VAL A 377 -8.44 -7.45 38.15
CA VAL A 377 -8.87 -6.58 37.05
C VAL A 377 -8.22 -5.21 37.20
N VAL A 378 -7.52 -4.79 36.15
CA VAL A 378 -6.88 -3.49 36.00
C VAL A 378 -7.79 -2.55 35.21
N SER A 379 -8.30 -3.02 34.06
CA SER A 379 -9.14 -2.23 33.16
C SER A 379 -10.16 -3.10 32.43
N ASN A 380 -11.37 -2.57 32.26
CA ASN A 380 -12.38 -3.10 31.34
C ASN A 380 -12.45 -2.15 30.15
N LEU A 381 -11.74 -2.50 29.08
CA LEU A 381 -11.57 -1.62 27.92
C LEU A 381 -12.83 -1.53 27.08
N VAL A 382 -13.49 -2.66 26.88
CA VAL A 382 -14.63 -2.80 25.97
C VAL A 382 -15.65 -3.70 26.63
N SER A 383 -16.92 -3.29 26.51
CA SER A 383 -18.10 -4.10 26.82
C SER A 383 -19.24 -3.60 25.95
N SER A 384 -19.27 -4.06 24.69
CA SER A 384 -20.25 -3.60 23.71
C SER A 384 -20.53 -4.67 22.65
N GLN A 385 -21.74 -4.62 22.07
CA GLN A 385 -22.04 -5.39 20.87
C GLN A 385 -21.18 -4.86 19.72
N GLN A 386 -20.57 -5.76 18.95
CA GLN A 386 -19.81 -5.44 17.75
C GLN A 386 -20.21 -6.38 16.62
N ASP A 387 -20.26 -5.84 15.41
CA ASP A 387 -20.52 -6.62 14.20
C ASP A 387 -19.30 -7.48 13.85
N ALA A 388 -19.46 -8.52 13.03
CA ALA A 388 -18.36 -9.36 12.55
C ALA A 388 -17.24 -8.54 11.87
N GLY A 389 -16.04 -9.12 11.80
CA GLY A 389 -14.86 -8.56 11.16
C GLY A 389 -13.62 -8.52 12.05
N TYR A 390 -12.53 -8.00 11.51
CA TYR A 390 -11.29 -7.77 12.23
C TYR A 390 -11.41 -6.53 13.12
N LYS A 391 -11.10 -6.64 14.42
CA LYS A 391 -11.29 -5.59 15.42
C LYS A 391 -10.00 -5.27 16.15
N SER A 392 -9.93 -4.05 16.69
CA SER A 392 -8.82 -3.63 17.56
C SER A 392 -9.29 -2.68 18.65
N VAL A 393 -8.55 -2.63 19.76
CA VAL A 393 -8.70 -1.60 20.80
C VAL A 393 -7.33 -1.21 21.35
N GLN A 394 -7.12 0.08 21.59
CA GLN A 394 -5.90 0.57 22.23
C GLN A 394 -6.03 0.58 23.76
N TRP A 395 -4.94 0.22 24.44
CA TRP A 395 -4.76 0.43 25.86
C TRP A 395 -3.58 1.35 26.13
N ASN A 396 -3.83 2.47 26.81
CA ASN A 396 -2.84 3.48 27.18
C ASN A 396 -2.24 3.25 28.58
N ALA A 397 -2.12 2.00 29.03
CA ALA A 397 -1.61 1.63 30.35
C ALA A 397 -2.32 2.33 31.52
N THR A 398 -3.65 2.51 31.45
CA THR A 398 -4.45 3.07 32.55
C THR A 398 -5.39 2.05 33.18
N ASN A 399 -5.72 2.24 34.45
CA ASN A 399 -6.78 1.47 35.13
C ASN A 399 -8.18 2.06 34.84
N ASN A 400 -9.23 1.43 35.35
CA ASN A 400 -10.62 1.92 35.21
C ASN A 400 -10.87 3.35 35.74
N ALA A 401 -9.98 3.91 36.56
CA ALA A 401 -10.06 5.29 37.05
C ALA A 401 -9.25 6.27 36.18
N GLY A 402 -8.71 5.82 35.04
CA GLY A 402 -7.86 6.60 34.15
C GLY A 402 -6.45 6.84 34.68
N GLN A 403 -6.04 6.15 35.76
CA GLN A 403 -4.72 6.34 36.36
C GLN A 403 -3.68 5.42 35.71
N PRO A 404 -2.47 5.92 35.40
CA PRO A 404 -1.40 5.09 34.85
C PRO A 404 -1.03 3.92 35.78
N VAL A 405 -0.75 2.76 35.19
CA VAL A 405 -0.31 1.57 35.91
C VAL A 405 1.22 1.45 35.91
N SER A 406 1.77 0.60 36.78
CA SER A 406 3.23 0.41 36.88
C SER A 406 3.77 -0.43 35.73
N ALA A 407 5.03 -0.21 35.32
CA ALA A 407 5.72 -1.12 34.41
C ALA A 407 5.68 -2.56 34.95
N GLY A 408 5.53 -3.54 34.05
CA GLY A 408 5.37 -4.93 34.43
C GLY A 408 4.60 -5.75 33.40
N ILE A 409 4.32 -7.00 33.78
CA ILE A 409 3.57 -7.94 32.93
C ILE A 409 2.09 -7.81 33.25
N TYR A 410 1.28 -7.76 32.21
CA TYR A 410 -0.18 -7.77 32.27
C TYR A 410 -0.72 -8.89 31.40
N ILE A 411 -1.96 -9.28 31.66
CA ILE A 411 -2.69 -10.29 30.90
C ILE A 411 -3.95 -9.63 30.38
N TYR A 412 -4.28 -9.79 29.10
CA TYR A 412 -5.55 -9.35 28.55
C TYR A 412 -6.35 -10.54 28.05
N THR A 413 -7.65 -10.49 28.27
CA THR A 413 -8.61 -11.46 27.78
C THR A 413 -9.60 -10.76 26.88
N VAL A 414 -9.84 -11.35 25.71
CA VAL A 414 -10.95 -10.98 24.83
C VAL A 414 -11.95 -12.12 24.85
N GLN A 415 -13.21 -11.80 25.14
CA GLN A 415 -14.32 -12.72 25.09
C GLN A 415 -15.37 -12.18 24.12
N ALA A 416 -15.74 -12.99 23.13
CA ALA A 416 -16.80 -12.73 22.17
C ALA A 416 -17.78 -13.91 22.19
N GLY A 417 -18.96 -13.70 22.80
CA GLY A 417 -19.90 -14.81 23.04
C GLY A 417 -19.26 -15.94 23.87
N ASP A 418 -19.22 -17.15 23.29
CA ASP A 418 -18.63 -18.35 23.87
C ASP A 418 -17.11 -18.47 23.65
N CYS A 419 -16.56 -17.71 22.69
CA CYS A 419 -15.14 -17.71 22.37
C CYS A 419 -14.38 -16.81 23.35
N ARG A 420 -13.30 -17.34 23.95
CA ARG A 420 -12.46 -16.61 24.89
C ARG A 420 -11.00 -16.96 24.67
N GLN A 421 -10.17 -15.95 24.47
CA GLN A 421 -8.72 -16.11 24.41
C GLN A 421 -8.02 -15.09 25.31
N THR A 422 -6.81 -15.45 25.72
CA THR A 422 -6.01 -14.68 26.69
C THR A 422 -4.56 -14.64 26.24
N LYS A 423 -3.93 -13.47 26.35
CA LYS A 423 -2.50 -13.29 26.05
C LYS A 423 -1.83 -12.39 27.08
N LYS A 424 -0.50 -12.47 27.13
CA LYS A 424 0.36 -11.67 28.02
C LYS A 424 0.91 -10.46 27.26
N MET A 425 1.16 -9.37 27.97
CA MET A 425 1.80 -8.15 27.47
C MET A 425 2.77 -7.56 28.50
N VAL A 426 3.75 -6.81 28.04
CA VAL A 426 4.83 -6.24 28.87
C VAL A 426 4.86 -4.72 28.71
N LEU A 427 4.52 -3.99 29.76
CA LEU A 427 4.62 -2.54 29.82
C LEU A 427 6.01 -2.12 30.31
N LEU A 428 6.69 -1.31 29.50
CA LEU A 428 7.91 -0.58 29.85
C LEU A 428 7.57 0.82 30.35
N LYS A 429 8.55 1.48 30.98
CA LYS A 429 8.46 2.89 31.39
C LYS A 429 9.60 3.67 30.79
#